data_AF-A0A392PVT4-F1
#
_entry.id   AF-A0A392PVT4-F1
#
_cell.length_a   1.000
_cell.length_b   1.000
_cell.length_c   1.000
_cell.angle_alpha   90.00
_cell.angle_beta   90.00
_cell.angle_gamma   90.00
#
_symmetry.space_group_name_H-M   'P 1'
#
loop_
_entity.id
_entity.type
_entity.pdbx_description
1 polymer ?
#
loop_
_entity_poly.entity_id
_entity_poly.type
_entity_poly.pdbx_seq_one_letter_code
_entity_poly.pdbx_strand_id
1 'polypeptide(L)'
;MGKVAVGAAVVCAAAVCAAAALVVRHRMISSRKWARGLAIVKEFEEKCGTPIGKLRQLADAMDVEMHAGLASEGGSKLSMLISYVDNLPTG
;
A
#
# COMPACT_ATOMS: atom_id res chain seq x y z
N MET A 1 34.49 47.43 27.30
CA MET A 1 34.15 45.98 27.37
C MET A 1 32.72 45.64 26.95
N GLY A 2 31.74 46.56 26.96
CA GLY A 2 30.34 46.23 26.59
C GLY A 2 30.10 45.83 25.11
N LYS A 3 30.83 46.40 24.15
CA LYS A 3 30.63 46.13 22.71
C LYS A 3 30.96 44.68 22.31
N VAL A 4 31.98 44.08 22.92
CA VAL A 4 32.37 42.69 22.65
C VAL A 4 31.40 41.68 23.27
N ALA A 5 30.85 41.97 24.45
CA ALA A 5 29.82 41.13 25.07
C ALA A 5 28.51 41.12 24.24
N VAL A 6 28.09 42.29 23.74
CA VAL A 6 26.92 42.40 22.86
C VAL A 6 27.15 41.65 21.55
N GLY A 7 28.34 41.77 20.95
CA GLY A 7 28.69 41.02 19.74
C GLY A 7 28.63 39.50 19.92
N ALA A 8 29.15 38.98 21.04
CA ALA A 8 29.12 37.55 21.34
C ALA A 8 27.68 37.03 21.53
N ALA A 9 26.83 37.77 22.25
CA ALA A 9 25.44 37.37 22.47
C ALA A 9 24.62 37.26 21.17
N VAL A 10 24.82 38.20 20.24
CA VAL A 10 24.14 38.18 18.93
C VAL A 10 24.56 36.97 18.09
N VAL A 11 25.86 36.64 18.08
CA VAL A 11 26.38 35.48 17.35
C VAL A 11 25.82 34.17 17.94
N CYS A 12 25.79 34.04 19.26
CA CYS A 12 25.20 32.87 19.92
C CYS A 12 23.71 32.72 19.61
N ALA A 13 22.94 33.82 19.70
CA ALA A 13 21.51 33.80 19.39
C ALA A 13 21.25 33.39 17.93
N ALA A 14 22.00 33.96 16.98
CA ALA A 14 21.89 33.62 15.57
C ALA A 14 22.23 32.14 15.30
N ALA A 15 23.26 31.62 15.95
CA ALA A 15 23.65 30.21 15.83
C ALA A 15 22.56 29.26 16.35
N VAL A 16 21.95 29.57 17.50
CA VAL A 16 20.84 28.78 18.07
C VAL A 16 19.61 28.81 17.17
N CYS A 17 19.24 29.98 16.64
CA CYS A 17 18.13 30.11 15.70
C CYS A 17 18.38 29.31 14.41
N ALA A 18 19.60 29.34 13.87
CA ALA A 18 19.97 28.58 12.69
C ALA A 18 19.90 27.06 12.95
N ALA A 19 20.42 26.58 14.09
CA ALA A 19 20.35 25.19 14.49
C ALA A 19 18.89 24.73 14.66
N ALA A 20 18.06 25.52 15.33
CA ALA A 20 16.63 25.23 15.49
C ALA A 20 15.91 25.15 14.14
N ALA A 21 16.17 26.09 13.22
CA ALA A 21 15.60 26.08 11.88
C ALA A 21 16.00 24.83 11.08
N LEU A 22 17.26 24.40 11.18
CA LEU A 22 17.75 23.18 10.54
C LEU A 22 17.08 21.92 11.11
N VAL A 23 16.96 21.80 12.44
CA VAL A 23 16.29 20.66 13.08
C VAL A 23 14.82 20.60 12.67
N VAL A 24 14.12 21.73 12.68
CA VAL A 24 12.71 21.82 12.26
C VAL A 24 12.56 21.45 10.78
N ARG A 25 13.45 21.94 9.90
CA ARG A 25 13.47 21.56 8.49
C ARG A 25 13.71 20.06 8.30
N HIS A 26 14.66 19.48 9.03
CA HIS A 26 14.96 18.06 8.93
C HIS A 26 13.79 17.19 9.44
N ARG A 27 13.15 17.58 10.54
CA ARG A 27 11.93 16.94 11.05
C ARG A 27 10.77 17.05 10.07
N MET A 28 10.57 18.20 9.43
CA MET A 28 9.55 18.36 8.39
C MET A 28 9.81 17.47 7.17
N ILE A 29 11.06 17.41 6.68
CA ILE A 29 11.40 16.59 5.51
C ILE A 29 11.23 15.10 5.82
N SER A 30 11.71 14.64 6.97
CA SER A 30 11.53 13.25 7.40
C SER A 30 10.04 12.91 7.58
N SER A 31 9.27 13.77 8.25
CA SER A 31 7.82 13.62 8.39
C SER A 31 7.10 13.54 7.03
N ARG A 32 7.49 14.37 6.05
CA ARG A 32 6.94 14.31 4.69
C ARG A 32 7.23 12.98 3.98
N LYS A 33 8.43 12.42 4.15
CA LYS A 33 8.78 11.10 3.58
C LYS A 33 7.92 10.00 4.21
N TRP A 34 7.73 10.04 5.53
CA TRP A 34 6.84 9.13 6.24
C TRP A 34 5.38 9.26 5.81
N ALA A 35 4.87 10.48 5.66
CA ALA A 35 3.51 10.72 5.19
C ALA A 35 3.28 10.14 3.78
N ARG A 36 4.26 10.27 2.87
CA ARG A 36 4.20 9.64 1.54
C ARG A 36 4.20 8.12 1.63
N GLY A 37 5.06 7.54 2.47
CA GLY A 37 5.08 6.09 2.69
C GLY A 37 3.75 5.57 3.22
N LEU A 38 3.17 6.23 4.22
CA LEU A 38 1.85 5.89 4.76
C LEU A 38 0.74 5.99 3.71
N ALA A 39 0.79 7.00 2.83
CA ALA A 39 -0.18 7.14 1.76
C ALA A 39 -0.14 5.95 0.80
N ILE A 40 1.05 5.48 0.43
CA ILE A 40 1.23 4.30 -0.43
C ILE A 40 0.69 3.04 0.27
N VAL A 41 1.01 2.84 1.56
CA VAL A 41 0.53 1.67 2.31
C VAL A 41 -0.99 1.68 2.43
N LYS A 42 -1.60 2.84 2.67
CA LYS A 42 -3.05 2.98 2.75
C LYS A 42 -3.71 2.68 1.40
N GLU A 43 -3.17 3.22 0.30
CA GLU A 43 -3.67 2.91 -1.05
C GLU A 43 -3.55 1.42 -1.36
N PHE A 44 -2.45 0.79 -0.95
CA PHE A 44 -2.25 -0.64 -1.10
C PHE A 44 -3.27 -1.45 -0.30
N GLU A 45 -3.48 -1.11 0.97
CA GLU A 45 -4.51 -1.74 1.82
C GLU A 45 -5.91 -1.62 1.20
N GLU A 46 -6.27 -0.43 0.71
CA GLU A 46 -7.57 -0.19 0.07
C GLU A 46 -7.74 -1.01 -1.23
N LYS A 47 -6.70 -1.08 -2.07
CA LYS A 47 -6.75 -1.83 -3.34
C LYS A 47 -6.74 -3.34 -3.13
N CYS A 48 -5.96 -3.83 -2.16
CA CYS A 48 -5.87 -5.25 -1.82
C CYS A 48 -7.00 -5.73 -0.91
N GLY A 49 -7.79 -4.82 -0.34
CA GLY A 49 -8.93 -5.15 0.50
C GLY A 49 -9.93 -6.07 -0.21
N THR A 50 -10.22 -7.21 0.42
CA THR A 50 -11.15 -8.24 -0.03
C THR A 50 -12.30 -8.42 0.95
N PRO A 51 -13.21 -7.42 1.08
CA PRO A 51 -14.38 -7.57 1.91
C PRO A 51 -15.28 -8.69 1.38
N ILE A 52 -16.07 -9.31 2.25
CA ILE A 52 -16.91 -10.47 1.90
C ILE A 52 -17.82 -10.24 0.69
N GLY A 53 -18.34 -9.01 0.51
CA GLY A 53 -19.16 -8.67 -0.66
C GLY A 53 -18.39 -8.76 -1.99
N LYS A 54 -17.12 -8.32 -2.02
CA LYS A 54 -16.24 -8.46 -3.19
C LYS A 54 -15.90 -9.93 -3.44
N LEU A 55 -15.65 -10.69 -2.38
CA LEU A 55 -15.38 -12.14 -2.49
C LEU A 55 -16.58 -12.89 -3.06
N ARG A 56 -17.80 -12.53 -2.66
CA ARG A 56 -19.02 -13.11 -3.23
C ARG A 56 -19.15 -12.80 -4.72
N GLN A 57 -18.91 -11.55 -5.13
CA GLN A 57 -18.89 -11.18 -6.55
C GLN A 57 -17.83 -11.96 -7.35
N LEU A 58 -16.65 -12.19 -6.77
CA LEU A 58 -15.62 -13.03 -7.39
C LEU A 58 -16.09 -14.48 -7.53
N ALA A 59 -16.71 -15.05 -6.50
CA ALA A 59 -17.26 -16.40 -6.55
C ALA A 59 -18.37 -16.54 -7.60
N ASP A 60 -19.29 -15.57 -7.67
CA ASP A 60 -20.35 -15.54 -8.67
C ASP A 60 -19.77 -15.44 -10.10
N ALA A 61 -18.71 -14.64 -10.30
CA ALA A 61 -18.02 -14.56 -11.59
C ALA A 61 -17.29 -15.86 -11.95
N MET A 62 -16.68 -16.54 -10.95
CA MET A 62 -16.06 -17.85 -11.16
C MET A 62 -17.08 -18.90 -11.58
N ASP A 63 -18.26 -18.90 -10.97
CA ASP A 63 -19.35 -19.83 -11.33
C ASP A 63 -19.80 -19.62 -12.79
N VAL A 64 -19.93 -18.37 -13.24
CA VAL A 64 -20.25 -18.05 -14.65
C VAL A 64 -19.17 -18.57 -15.61
N GLU A 65 -17.89 -18.35 -15.31
CA GLU A 65 -16.79 -18.87 -16.15
C GLU A 65 -16.78 -20.40 -16.17
N MET A 66 -17.04 -21.07 -15.03
CA MET A 66 -17.14 -22.53 -14.98
C MET A 66 -18.25 -23.06 -15.89
N HIS A 67 -19.44 -22.45 -15.84
CA HIS A 67 -20.55 -22.81 -16.73
C HIS A 67 -20.18 -22.62 -18.20
N ALA A 68 -19.53 -21.51 -18.54
CA ALA A 68 -19.10 -21.21 -19.90
C ALA A 68 -18.02 -22.19 -20.40
N GLY A 69 -17.05 -22.56 -19.55
CA GLY A 69 -16.01 -23.53 -19.88
C GLY A 69 -16.53 -24.96 -20.04
N LEU A 70 -17.57 -25.34 -19.28
CA LEU A 70 -18.24 -26.64 -19.44
C LEU A 70 -19.15 -26.69 -20.67
N ALA A 71 -19.73 -25.56 -21.08
CA ALA A 71 -20.63 -25.50 -22.23
C ALA A 71 -19.89 -25.67 -23.57
N SER A 72 -18.63 -25.22 -23.66
CA SER A 72 -17.82 -25.35 -24.88
C SER A 72 -16.33 -25.21 -24.58
N GLU A 73 -15.51 -25.97 -25.30
CA GLU A 73 -14.05 -25.84 -25.22
C GLU A 73 -13.62 -24.42 -25.64
N GLY A 74 -12.86 -23.75 -24.78
CA GLY A 74 -12.49 -22.34 -24.97
C GLY A 74 -13.62 -21.33 -24.74
N GLY A 75 -14.79 -21.77 -24.24
CA GLY A 75 -15.94 -20.90 -23.92
C GLY A 75 -15.70 -19.96 -22.74
N SER A 76 -14.66 -20.19 -21.95
CA SER A 76 -14.22 -19.32 -20.86
C SER A 76 -12.70 -19.34 -20.72
N LYS A 77 -12.13 -18.52 -19.83
CA LYS A 77 -10.70 -18.63 -19.47
C LYS A 77 -10.38 -19.88 -18.66
N LEU A 78 -11.39 -20.51 -18.05
CA LEU A 78 -11.27 -21.79 -17.38
C LEU A 78 -11.47 -22.92 -18.40
N SER A 79 -10.41 -23.70 -18.66
CA SER A 79 -10.43 -24.75 -19.68
C SER A 79 -11.35 -25.93 -19.36
N MET A 80 -11.77 -26.09 -18.09
CA MET A 80 -12.70 -27.14 -17.62
C MET A 80 -12.45 -28.52 -18.26
N LEU A 81 -11.18 -28.95 -18.25
CA LEU A 81 -10.74 -30.15 -18.94
C LEU A 81 -11.39 -31.41 -18.35
N ILE A 82 -11.79 -32.32 -19.23
CA ILE A 82 -12.31 -33.64 -18.84
C ILE A 82 -11.15 -34.51 -18.35
N SER A 83 -11.22 -34.95 -17.09
CA SER A 83 -10.17 -35.78 -16.47
C SER A 83 -10.24 -37.26 -16.87
N TYR A 84 -11.35 -37.70 -17.46
CA TYR A 84 -11.67 -39.11 -17.71
C TYR A 84 -11.67 -39.99 -16.45
N VAL A 85 -11.83 -39.37 -15.27
CA VAL A 85 -12.03 -40.06 -14.00
C VAL A 85 -13.50 -40.03 -13.65
N ASP A 86 -14.21 -41.10 -13.99
CA ASP A 86 -15.65 -41.22 -13.72
C ASP A 86 -15.94 -41.80 -12.33
N ASN A 87 -15.00 -42.55 -11.76
CA ASN A 87 -15.14 -43.20 -10.46
C ASN A 87 -13.97 -42.85 -9.55
N LEU A 88 -14.28 -42.26 -8.39
CA LEU A 88 -13.30 -41.99 -7.33
C LEU A 88 -13.18 -43.20 -6.38
N PRO A 89 -12.03 -43.38 -5.70
CA PRO A 89 -11.87 -44.42 -4.69
C PRO A 89 -12.89 -44.26 -3.53
N THR A 90 -13.39 -45.38 -3.01
CA THR A 90 -14.42 -45.41 -1.95
C THR A 90 -13.89 -45.76 -0.55
N GLY A 91 -12.59 -46.02 -0.43
CA GLY A 91 -11.95 -46.53 0.79
C GLY A 91 -10.91 -47.58 0.47
#